data_AF-A0A6M5YYY2-F1
#
_entry.id   AF-A0A6M5YYY2-F1
#
_cell.length_a   1.000
_cell.length_b   1.000
_cell.length_c   1.000
_cell.angle_alpha   90.00
_cell.angle_beta   90.00
_cell.angle_gamma   90.00
#
_symmetry.space_group_name_H-M   'P 1'
#
loop_
_entity.id
_entity.type
_entity.pdbx_description
1 polymer ?
#
loop_
_entity_poly.entity_id
_entity_poly.type
_entity_poly.pdbx_seq_one_letter_code
_entity_poly.pdbx_strand_id
1 'polypeptide(L)'
;MVILPRVSEPLLTLYRRSVLAALERQFLFDTSFHNEQWSVDLSEGKLIIKLQQDVGEQSWPIQVLGTQATKSSSWLWAWGNKDSGIPSKLLKSANRMRKYGEKHSIPELTTAEQPLNGLTGHFFALVAVGIGTADAYFAAPYDGGIAFLLAVLSAKL
;
A
#
# COMPACT_ATOMS: atom_id res chain seq x y z
N MET A 1 -24.73 14.09 8.93
CA MET A 1 -23.87 14.90 8.03
C MET A 1 -22.57 14.13 7.86
N VAL A 2 -22.37 13.47 6.73
CA VAL A 2 -21.10 12.78 6.44
C VAL A 2 -20.10 13.85 6.06
N ILE A 3 -19.14 14.14 6.94
CA ILE A 3 -18.01 15.01 6.62
C ILE A 3 -17.16 14.20 5.64
N LEU A 4 -17.19 14.57 4.36
CA LEU A 4 -16.25 14.00 3.40
C LEU A 4 -14.83 14.35 3.86
N PRO A 5 -13.89 13.40 3.90
CA PRO A 5 -12.50 13.69 4.20
C PRO A 5 -12.03 14.83 3.29
N ARG A 6 -11.36 15.85 3.85
CA ARG A 6 -10.78 16.95 3.07
C ARG A 6 -9.62 16.39 2.25
N VAL A 7 -9.93 15.87 1.08
CA VAL A 7 -9.00 15.39 0.07
C VAL A 7 -9.00 16.36 -1.10
N SER A 8 -7.83 16.65 -1.65
CA SER A 8 -7.68 17.47 -2.84
C SER A 8 -8.37 16.81 -4.05
N GLU A 9 -9.00 17.63 -4.89
CA GLU A 9 -9.66 17.13 -6.11
C GLU A 9 -8.74 16.34 -7.06
N PRO A 10 -7.44 16.69 -7.23
CA PRO A 10 -6.51 15.87 -7.99
C PRO A 10 -6.38 14.44 -7.45
N LEU A 11 -6.23 14.28 -6.13
CA LEU A 11 -6.12 12.97 -5.51
C LEU A 11 -7.43 12.18 -5.61
N LEU A 12 -8.57 12.85 -5.40
CA LEU A 12 -9.88 12.23 -5.52
C LEU A 12 -10.15 11.73 -6.95
N THR A 13 -9.72 12.50 -7.96
CA THR A 13 -9.79 12.12 -9.37
C THR A 13 -8.95 10.87 -9.65
N LEU A 14 -7.73 10.79 -9.11
CA LEU A 14 -6.90 9.60 -9.24
C LEU A 14 -7.56 8.38 -8.60
N TYR A 15 -8.07 8.53 -7.38
CA TYR A 15 -8.77 7.46 -6.68
C TYR A 15 -9.94 6.94 -7.52
N ARG A 16 -10.82 7.80 -8.02
CA ARG A 16 -11.98 7.42 -8.84
C ARG A 16 -11.60 6.65 -10.11
N ARG A 17 -10.49 7.01 -10.75
CA ARG A 17 -9.98 6.32 -11.96
C ARG A 17 -9.32 4.98 -11.64
N SER A 18 -8.74 4.88 -10.45
CA SER A 18 -7.92 3.73 -10.01
C SER A 18 -8.73 2.63 -9.35
N VAL A 19 -9.79 3.02 -8.62
CA VAL A 19 -10.44 2.16 -7.63
C VAL A 19 -11.03 0.90 -8.24
N LEU A 20 -11.70 0.98 -9.40
CA LEU A 20 -12.34 -0.19 -10.01
C LEU A 20 -11.32 -1.27 -10.38
N ALA A 21 -10.26 -0.89 -11.08
CA ALA A 21 -9.22 -1.82 -11.53
C ALA A 21 -8.38 -2.36 -10.35
N ALA A 22 -8.23 -1.60 -9.27
CA ALA A 22 -7.50 -2.03 -8.09
C ALA A 22 -8.35 -2.90 -7.16
N LEU A 23 -9.67 -2.66 -7.08
CA LEU A 23 -10.60 -3.47 -6.28
C LEU A 23 -10.75 -4.89 -6.81
N GLU A 24 -10.79 -5.09 -8.13
CA GLU A 24 -10.84 -6.43 -8.71
C GLU A 24 -9.62 -7.26 -8.30
N ARG A 25 -8.42 -6.67 -8.39
CA ARG A 25 -7.17 -7.32 -7.98
C ARG A 25 -7.11 -7.57 -6.48
N GLN A 26 -7.61 -6.64 -5.68
CA GLN A 26 -7.69 -6.82 -4.23
C GLN A 26 -8.67 -7.93 -3.86
N PHE A 27 -9.83 -8.00 -4.53
CA PHE A 27 -10.83 -9.03 -4.29
C PHE A 27 -10.28 -10.42 -4.60
N LEU A 28 -9.56 -10.58 -5.72
CA LEU A 28 -8.90 -11.83 -6.06
C LEU A 28 -7.85 -12.21 -5.01
N PHE A 29 -6.99 -11.28 -4.61
CA PHE A 29 -5.96 -11.53 -3.60
C PHE A 29 -6.57 -11.93 -2.25
N ASP A 30 -7.53 -11.16 -1.75
CA ASP A 30 -8.19 -11.43 -0.48
C ASP A 30 -8.90 -12.79 -0.53
N THR A 31 -9.64 -13.10 -1.61
CA THR A 31 -10.33 -14.39 -1.74
C THR A 31 -9.36 -15.57 -1.72
N SER A 32 -8.17 -15.40 -2.31
CA SER A 32 -7.16 -16.46 -2.37
C SER A 32 -6.36 -16.64 -1.08
N PHE A 33 -6.17 -15.58 -0.28
CA PHE A 33 -5.19 -15.60 0.81
C PHE A 33 -5.69 -15.09 2.18
N HIS A 34 -6.99 -14.80 2.33
CA HIS A 34 -7.57 -14.22 3.56
C HIS A 34 -7.24 -14.99 4.85
N ASN A 35 -7.21 -16.31 4.78
CA ASN A 35 -7.01 -17.20 5.93
C ASN A 35 -5.60 -17.80 6.01
N GLU A 36 -4.69 -17.31 5.18
CA GLU A 36 -3.35 -17.87 5.07
C GLU A 36 -2.36 -17.18 6.01
N GLN A 37 -1.39 -17.96 6.51
CA GLN A 37 -0.31 -17.40 7.31
C GLN A 37 0.65 -16.63 6.40
N TRP A 38 1.06 -15.44 6.83
CA TRP A 38 1.94 -14.61 6.04
C TRP A 38 3.16 -14.14 6.85
N SER A 39 4.25 -13.88 6.14
CA SER A 39 5.43 -13.19 6.67
C SER A 39 6.03 -12.27 5.62
N VAL A 40 6.84 -11.32 6.07
CA VAL A 40 7.52 -10.37 5.18
C VAL A 40 9.01 -10.42 5.48
N ASP A 41 9.79 -10.74 4.46
CA ASP A 41 11.24 -10.60 4.50
C ASP A 41 11.61 -9.25 3.87
N LEU A 42 11.90 -8.25 4.71
CA LEU A 42 12.34 -6.94 4.23
C LEU A 42 13.77 -6.99 3.66
N SER A 43 14.60 -7.90 4.15
CA SER A 43 15.98 -8.04 3.69
C SER A 43 16.03 -8.55 2.25
N GLU A 44 15.17 -9.50 1.89
CA GLU A 44 14.99 -9.97 0.51
C GLU A 44 14.04 -9.08 -0.28
N GLY A 45 13.03 -8.51 0.36
CA GLY A 45 11.97 -7.72 -0.26
C GLY A 45 10.83 -8.60 -0.77
N LYS A 46 10.37 -9.56 0.04
CA LYS A 46 9.32 -10.52 -0.33
C LYS A 46 8.20 -10.58 0.69
N LEU A 47 6.98 -10.67 0.19
CA LEU A 47 5.83 -11.19 0.94
C LEU A 47 5.79 -12.70 0.71
N ILE A 48 5.66 -13.47 1.78
CA ILE A 48 5.55 -14.93 1.74
C ILE A 48 4.20 -15.31 2.34
N ILE A 49 3.41 -16.07 1.60
CA ILE A 49 2.14 -16.64 2.04
C ILE A 49 2.30 -18.16 2.11
N LYS A 50 2.07 -18.74 3.28
CA LYS A 50 2.02 -20.19 3.47
C LYS A 50 0.60 -20.66 3.22
N LEU A 51 0.43 -21.54 2.24
CA LEU A 51 -0.87 -22.09 1.88
C LEU A 51 -1.26 -23.23 2.83
N GLN A 52 -2.53 -23.34 3.18
CA GLN A 52 -3.03 -24.51 3.91
C GLN A 52 -2.87 -25.79 3.06
N GLN A 53 -2.73 -26.94 3.73
CA GLN A 53 -2.78 -28.29 3.14
C GLN A 53 -1.60 -28.72 2.24
N ASP A 54 -0.35 -28.58 2.70
CA ASP A 54 0.87 -29.14 2.05
C ASP A 54 1.14 -28.68 0.60
N VAL A 55 0.47 -27.61 0.13
CA VAL A 55 0.62 -27.06 -1.23
C VAL A 55 1.89 -26.20 -1.39
N GLY A 56 2.57 -25.87 -0.29
CA GLY A 56 3.82 -25.11 -0.26
C GLY A 56 3.64 -23.64 0.08
N GLU A 57 4.64 -22.82 -0.28
CA GLU A 57 4.64 -21.37 -0.07
C GLU A 57 4.63 -20.63 -1.40
N GLN A 58 3.93 -19.48 -1.42
CA GLN A 58 4.02 -18.53 -2.52
C GLN A 58 4.72 -17.27 -2.04
N SER A 59 5.56 -16.69 -2.89
CA SER A 59 6.23 -15.43 -2.58
C SER A 59 6.22 -14.46 -3.73
N TRP A 60 6.08 -13.18 -3.40
CA TRP A 60 6.08 -12.08 -4.36
C TRP A 60 7.06 -10.99 -3.94
N PRO A 61 7.75 -10.37 -4.91
CA PRO A 61 8.55 -9.18 -4.63
C PRO A 61 7.62 -8.03 -4.22
N ILE A 62 8.05 -7.28 -3.20
CA ILE A 62 7.28 -6.15 -2.66
C ILE A 62 8.03 -4.83 -2.70
N GLN A 63 7.26 -3.74 -2.63
CA GLN A 63 7.71 -2.41 -2.26
C GLN A 63 6.90 -1.93 -1.05
N VAL A 64 7.52 -1.17 -0.15
CA VAL A 64 6.81 -0.60 1.00
C VAL A 64 6.24 0.74 0.61
N LEU A 65 4.92 0.91 0.77
CA LEU A 65 4.23 2.16 0.41
C LEU A 65 4.22 3.14 1.58
N GLY A 66 3.83 2.65 2.75
CA GLY A 66 3.64 3.43 3.96
C GLY A 66 2.91 2.65 5.03
N THR A 67 2.67 3.31 6.16
CA THR A 67 2.06 2.72 7.34
C THR A 67 0.88 3.58 7.80
N GLN A 68 -0.20 2.91 8.19
CA GLN A 68 -1.27 3.51 8.96
C GLN A 68 -1.04 3.22 10.44
N ALA A 69 -0.93 4.25 11.26
CA ALA A 69 -0.79 4.11 12.71
C ALA A 69 -2.17 3.97 13.38
N THR A 70 -2.33 2.97 14.26
CA THR A 70 -3.60 2.69 14.93
C THR A 70 -3.97 3.76 15.95
N LYS A 71 -2.99 4.22 16.75
CA LYS A 71 -3.24 5.16 17.85
C LYS A 71 -3.47 6.59 17.38
N SER A 72 -2.63 7.10 16.48
CA SER A 72 -2.69 8.48 15.98
C SER A 72 -3.65 8.67 14.81
N SER A 73 -4.13 7.57 14.19
CA SER A 73 -4.90 7.63 12.94
C SER A 73 -4.21 8.47 11.86
N SER A 74 -2.89 8.28 11.74
CA SER A 74 -2.05 8.94 10.75
C SER A 74 -1.58 7.97 9.67
N TRP A 75 -1.37 8.51 8.48
CA TRP A 75 -0.67 7.88 7.38
C TRP A 75 0.75 8.43 7.32
N LEU A 76 1.74 7.54 7.29
CA LEU A 76 3.15 7.87 7.10
C LEU A 76 3.67 7.17 5.85
N TRP A 77 4.13 7.94 4.87
CA TRP A 77 4.76 7.37 3.67
C TRP A 77 6.10 6.72 4.00
N ALA A 78 6.41 5.61 3.33
CA ALA A 78 7.68 4.91 3.53
C ALA A 78 8.91 5.78 3.22
N TRP A 79 8.80 6.67 2.22
CA TRP A 79 9.87 7.62 1.88
C TRP A 79 10.10 8.68 2.98
N GLY A 80 9.10 8.92 3.84
CA GLY A 80 9.17 9.83 4.98
C GLY A 80 9.61 9.15 6.29
N ASN A 81 9.56 7.82 6.34
CA ASN A 81 9.83 7.04 7.55
C ASN A 81 11.32 6.67 7.70
N LYS A 82 12.14 7.68 8.02
CA LYS A 82 13.61 7.54 8.03
C LYS A 82 14.14 6.56 9.10
N ASP A 83 13.42 6.42 10.21
CA ASP A 83 13.89 5.64 11.37
C ASP A 83 13.38 4.18 11.34
N SER A 84 12.63 3.80 10.31
CA SER A 84 12.04 2.45 10.17
C SER A 84 13.03 1.34 9.84
N GLY A 85 14.25 1.68 9.39
CA GLY A 85 15.19 0.70 8.86
C GLY A 85 14.74 0.03 7.55
N ILE A 86 13.71 0.55 6.86
CA ILE A 86 13.27 0.02 5.57
C ILE A 86 14.43 0.10 4.56
N PRO A 87 14.85 -1.02 3.95
CA PRO A 87 15.90 -1.00 2.95
C PRO A 87 15.54 -0.09 1.77
N SER A 88 16.49 0.74 1.33
CA SER A 88 16.27 1.73 0.26
C SER A 88 15.73 1.13 -1.05
N LYS A 89 16.08 -0.13 -1.33
CA LYS A 89 15.59 -0.90 -2.49
C LYS A 89 14.07 -1.12 -2.48
N LEU A 90 13.41 -1.01 -1.32
CA LEU A 90 11.97 -1.19 -1.15
C LEU A 90 11.18 0.13 -1.21
N LEU A 91 11.86 1.27 -1.37
CA LEU A 91 11.25 2.59 -1.38
C LEU A 91 10.90 3.09 -2.80
N LYS A 92 11.07 2.28 -3.85
CA LYS A 92 10.92 2.77 -5.24
C LYS A 92 9.50 3.26 -5.52
N SER A 93 8.49 2.48 -5.12
CA SER A 93 7.09 2.86 -5.33
C SER A 93 6.67 4.06 -4.50
N ALA A 94 7.05 4.12 -3.21
CA ALA A 94 6.79 5.28 -2.37
C ALA A 94 7.44 6.56 -2.94
N ASN A 95 8.69 6.49 -3.39
CA ASN A 95 9.35 7.62 -4.05
C ASN A 95 8.70 8.00 -5.38
N ARG A 96 8.17 7.03 -6.14
CA ARG A 96 7.41 7.32 -7.37
C ARG A 96 6.11 8.06 -7.05
N MET A 97 5.42 7.69 -5.96
CA MET A 97 4.23 8.43 -5.48
C MET A 97 4.58 9.87 -5.14
N ARG A 98 5.68 10.09 -4.41
CA ARG A 98 6.18 11.44 -4.09
C ARG A 98 6.45 12.26 -5.36
N LYS A 99 7.22 11.71 -6.30
CA LYS A 99 7.51 12.38 -7.59
C LYS A 99 6.25 12.69 -8.39
N TYR A 100 5.26 11.80 -8.36
CA TYR A 100 3.97 12.03 -8.98
C TYR A 100 3.25 13.21 -8.33
N GLY A 101 3.23 13.25 -6.99
CA GLY A 101 2.67 14.36 -6.23
C GLY A 101 3.33 15.70 -6.51
N GLU A 102 4.67 15.72 -6.59
CA GLU A 102 5.44 16.92 -6.94
C GLU A 102 5.10 17.41 -8.34
N LYS A 103 5.01 16.51 -9.33
CA LYS A 103 4.68 16.85 -10.72
C LYS A 103 3.25 17.37 -10.90
N HIS A 104 2.31 16.87 -10.11
CA HIS A 104 0.87 17.15 -10.26
C HIS A 104 0.31 18.05 -9.15
N SER A 105 1.17 18.61 -8.30
CA SER A 105 0.80 19.46 -7.16
C SER A 105 -0.23 18.82 -6.24
N ILE A 106 0.04 17.58 -5.79
CA ILE A 106 -0.84 16.80 -4.91
C ILE A 106 -0.20 16.73 -3.51
N PRO A 107 -0.65 17.57 -2.55
CA PRO A 107 -0.03 17.68 -1.22
C PRO A 107 -0.02 16.37 -0.45
N GLU A 108 -1.05 15.54 -0.59
CA GLU A 108 -1.18 14.30 0.17
C GLU A 108 -0.15 13.23 -0.21
N LEU A 109 0.45 13.36 -1.40
CA LEU A 109 1.51 12.46 -1.87
C LEU A 109 2.92 12.99 -1.52
N THR A 110 3.02 14.25 -1.11
CA THR A 110 4.29 14.95 -0.83
C THR A 110 4.46 15.35 0.64
N THR A 111 3.41 15.20 1.44
CA THR A 111 3.45 15.35 2.90
C THR A 111 3.81 14.01 3.54
N ALA A 112 4.92 13.95 4.26
CA ALA A 112 5.48 12.69 4.78
C ALA A 112 4.52 11.96 5.71
N GLU A 113 3.97 12.68 6.69
CA GLU A 113 2.97 12.17 7.63
C GLU A 113 1.76 13.09 7.62
N GLN A 114 0.57 12.51 7.59
CA GLN A 114 -0.69 13.26 7.60
C GLN A 114 -1.77 12.51 8.40
N PRO A 115 -2.68 13.24 9.08
CA PRO A 115 -3.86 12.62 9.68
C PRO A 115 -4.75 12.02 8.58
N LEU A 116 -5.33 10.85 8.84
CA LEU A 116 -6.20 10.18 7.87
C LEU A 116 -7.55 10.88 7.70
N ASN A 117 -8.07 11.55 8.73
CA ASN A 117 -9.30 12.34 8.68
C ASN A 117 -10.50 11.62 8.02
N GLY A 118 -10.64 10.31 8.26
CA GLY A 118 -11.70 9.47 7.66
C GLY A 118 -11.27 8.67 6.42
N LEU A 119 -10.04 8.86 5.93
CA LEU A 119 -9.40 7.95 4.98
C LEU A 119 -8.80 6.73 5.69
N THR A 120 -8.30 5.79 4.90
CA THR A 120 -7.50 4.65 5.36
C THR A 120 -6.27 4.48 4.48
N GLY A 121 -5.29 3.70 4.92
CA GLY A 121 -4.14 3.34 4.09
C GLY A 121 -4.53 2.62 2.80
N HIS A 122 -5.69 1.94 2.77
CA HIS A 122 -6.24 1.33 1.55
C HIS A 122 -6.50 2.37 0.47
N PHE A 123 -6.92 3.58 0.84
CA PHE A 123 -7.11 4.67 -0.12
C PHE A 123 -5.81 4.98 -0.88
N PHE A 124 -4.70 5.15 -0.16
CA PHE A 124 -3.39 5.42 -0.76
C PHE A 124 -2.88 4.22 -1.56
N ALA A 125 -3.12 3.00 -1.09
CA ALA A 125 -2.72 1.78 -1.78
C ALA A 125 -3.46 1.59 -3.11
N LEU A 126 -4.78 1.83 -3.14
CA LEU A 126 -5.59 1.79 -4.36
C LEU A 126 -5.13 2.84 -5.39
N VAL A 127 -4.82 4.07 -4.94
CA VAL A 127 -4.23 5.11 -5.81
C VAL A 127 -2.88 4.67 -6.37
N ALA A 128 -2.02 4.07 -5.54
CA ALA A 128 -0.71 3.61 -5.97
C ALA A 128 -0.80 2.47 -7.01
N VAL A 129 -1.73 1.54 -6.84
CA VAL A 129 -2.03 0.48 -7.82
C VAL A 129 -2.52 1.09 -9.13
N GLY A 130 -3.47 2.03 -9.10
CA GLY A 130 -3.99 2.63 -10.33
C GLY A 130 -3.03 3.56 -11.08
N ILE A 131 -2.04 4.14 -10.41
CA ILE A 131 -0.90 4.82 -11.06
C ILE A 131 0.05 3.81 -11.76
N GLY A 132 -0.16 2.51 -11.53
CA GLY A 132 0.63 1.43 -12.10
C GLY A 132 1.97 1.26 -11.39
N THR A 133 2.01 1.46 -10.08
CA THR A 133 3.22 1.20 -9.27
C THR A 133 3.34 -0.25 -8.81
N ALA A 134 2.25 -1.03 -8.92
CA ALA A 134 2.15 -2.44 -8.60
C ALA A 134 0.83 -3.02 -9.13
N ASP A 135 0.70 -4.34 -9.09
CA ASP A 135 -0.52 -5.04 -9.50
C ASP A 135 -1.52 -5.11 -8.35
N ALA A 136 -1.07 -5.41 -7.14
CA ALA A 136 -1.93 -5.49 -5.96
C ALA A 136 -1.24 -4.85 -4.74
N TYR A 137 -1.99 -4.76 -3.64
CA TYR A 137 -1.41 -4.42 -2.36
C TYR A 137 -1.80 -5.43 -1.29
N PHE A 138 -0.98 -5.51 -0.25
CA PHE A 138 -1.24 -6.29 0.94
C PHE A 138 -1.21 -5.36 2.14
N ALA A 139 -2.30 -5.36 2.92
CA ALA A 139 -2.35 -4.75 4.23
C ALA A 139 -1.80 -5.75 5.24
N ALA A 140 -0.64 -5.46 5.81
CA ALA A 140 0.08 -6.28 6.78
C ALA A 140 -0.07 -5.68 8.19
N PRO A 141 -1.03 -6.14 9.01
CA PRO A 141 -1.15 -5.70 10.39
C PRO A 141 0.10 -6.04 11.21
N TYR A 142 0.50 -5.13 12.09
CA TYR A 142 1.57 -5.34 13.06
C TYR A 142 1.24 -4.61 14.37
N ASP A 143 2.04 -4.80 15.41
CA ASP A 143 1.82 -4.07 16.68
C ASP A 143 1.98 -2.56 16.48
N GLY A 144 0.88 -1.82 16.61
CA GLY A 144 0.83 -0.37 16.45
C GLY A 144 0.28 0.14 15.10
N GLY A 145 0.02 -0.71 14.12
CA GLY A 145 -0.47 -0.25 12.83
C GLY A 145 -0.69 -1.30 11.74
N ILE A 146 -0.80 -0.80 10.51
CA ILE A 146 -0.89 -1.61 9.30
C ILE A 146 0.15 -1.11 8.31
N ALA A 147 1.04 -1.98 7.86
CA ALA A 147 1.97 -1.70 6.77
C ALA A 147 1.29 -2.01 5.44
N PHE A 148 1.40 -1.10 4.48
CA PHE A 148 0.86 -1.31 3.14
C PHE A 148 2.00 -1.65 2.19
N LEU A 149 1.96 -2.88 1.69
CA LEU A 149 2.96 -3.44 0.80
C LEU A 149 2.37 -3.52 -0.61
N LEU A 150 3.15 -3.14 -1.61
CA LEU A 150 2.78 -3.22 -3.00
C LEU A 150 3.42 -4.46 -3.61
N ALA A 151 2.62 -5.38 -4.14
CA ALA A 151 3.07 -6.62 -4.74
C ALA A 151 3.04 -6.52 -6.27
N VAL A 152 4.15 -6.90 -6.91
CA VAL A 152 4.17 -7.13 -8.35
C VAL A 152 3.85 -8.60 -8.58
N LEU A 153 2.67 -8.86 -9.12
CA LEU A 153 2.24 -10.20 -9.45
C LEU A 153 2.88 -10.52 -10.81
N SER A 154 4.09 -11.08 -10.79
CA SER A 154 4.68 -11.64 -12.01
C SER A 154 3.68 -12.66 -12.58
N ALA A 155 3.15 -12.36 -13.76
CA ALA A 155 2.03 -13.06 -14.38
C ALA A 155 2.18 -14.59 -14.29
N LYS A 156 1.37 -15.19 -13.44
CA LYS A 156 0.85 -16.56 -13.53
C LYS A 156 -0.56 -16.56 -12.95
N LEU A 157 -1.51 -16.10 -13.76
CA LEU A 157 -2.87 -16.64 -13.80
C LEU A 157 -3.09 -17.12 -15.23
#